data_AF-A0A0F3MUL6-F1
#
_entry.id   AF-A0A0F3MUL6-F1
#
_cell.length_a   1.000
_cell.length_b   1.000
_cell.length_c   1.000
_cell.angle_alpha   90.00
_cell.angle_beta   90.00
_cell.angle_gamma   90.00
#
_symmetry.space_group_name_H-M   'P 1'
#
loop_
_entity.id
_entity.type
_entity.pdbx_description
1 polymer ?
#
loop_
_entity_poly.entity_id
_entity_poly.type
_entity_poly.pdbx_seq_one_letter_code
_entity_poly.pdbx_strand_id
1 'polypeptide(L)'
;MSKDNQPTKSPITEKQIKEIINGARNDIRDIEGYVLGQLKNQIIADKKPIDINNEDFKKAFKGTFEADPNETSTVEIDEKKEVVKNNVINVPATILAITEKINDAQDRGASSNNFAELKQEMEKFSTEFREAFTSNEKINNLIKNRFKQEVINEAVPFSELINGQDAQMNMGEKKLS
;
A
#
# COMPACT_ATOMS: atom_id res chain seq x y z
N MET A 1 -18.23 -38.86 -25.01
CA MET A 1 -17.79 -37.91 -23.97
C MET A 1 -17.84 -36.52 -24.59
N SER A 2 -18.79 -35.69 -24.19
CA SER A 2 -18.96 -34.34 -24.76
C SER A 2 -17.93 -33.42 -24.13
N LYS A 3 -17.02 -32.90 -24.94
CA LYS A 3 -16.23 -31.72 -24.59
C LYS A 3 -17.12 -30.49 -24.77
N ASP A 4 -17.05 -29.61 -23.78
CA ASP A 4 -17.20 -28.16 -23.91
C ASP A 4 -18.60 -27.61 -24.26
N ASN A 5 -19.37 -27.31 -23.22
CA ASN A 5 -20.31 -26.21 -23.20
C ASN A 5 -20.06 -25.39 -21.91
N GLN A 6 -18.86 -24.84 -21.76
CA GLN A 6 -18.72 -23.69 -20.87
C GLN A 6 -19.33 -22.48 -21.60
N PRO A 7 -20.21 -21.70 -20.96
CA PRO A 7 -20.72 -20.48 -21.58
C PRO A 7 -19.54 -19.57 -21.88
N THR A 8 -19.35 -19.24 -23.16
CA THR A 8 -18.39 -18.23 -23.60
C THR A 8 -18.69 -16.93 -22.88
N LYS A 9 -17.74 -16.42 -22.09
CA LYS A 9 -17.88 -15.14 -21.37
C LYS A 9 -18.24 -14.02 -22.36
N SER A 10 -19.22 -13.19 -22.03
CA SER A 10 -19.62 -12.08 -22.89
C SER A 10 -18.46 -11.12 -23.15
N PRO A 11 -18.35 -10.55 -24.37
CA PRO A 11 -17.33 -9.56 -24.69
C PRO A 11 -17.33 -8.42 -23.67
N ILE A 12 -16.14 -7.94 -23.33
CA ILE A 12 -15.99 -6.83 -22.39
C ILE A 12 -16.28 -5.49 -23.07
N THR A 13 -16.94 -4.59 -22.35
CA THR A 13 -17.27 -3.24 -22.84
C THR A 13 -16.24 -2.20 -22.40
N GLU A 14 -16.15 -1.08 -23.11
CA GLU A 14 -15.29 0.05 -22.71
C GLU A 14 -15.59 0.57 -21.30
N LYS A 15 -16.87 0.57 -20.89
CA LYS A 15 -17.27 0.95 -19.54
C LYS A 15 -16.64 0.02 -18.50
N GLN A 16 -16.73 -1.28 -18.71
CA GLN A 16 -16.13 -2.28 -17.80
C GLN A 16 -14.60 -2.17 -17.76
N ILE A 17 -13.96 -1.89 -18.89
CA ILE A 17 -12.51 -1.63 -18.94
C ILE A 17 -12.15 -0.44 -18.04
N LYS A 18 -12.88 0.69 -18.15
CA LYS A 18 -12.65 1.87 -17.31
C LYS A 18 -12.90 1.58 -15.82
N GLU A 19 -13.92 0.79 -15.50
CA GLU A 19 -14.21 0.36 -14.13
C GLU A 19 -13.08 -0.50 -13.56
N ILE A 20 -12.51 -1.43 -14.34
CA ILE A 20 -11.33 -2.22 -13.94
C ILE A 20 -10.14 -1.31 -13.66
N ILE A 21 -9.86 -0.35 -14.55
CA ILE A 21 -8.73 0.58 -14.39
C ILE A 21 -8.89 1.45 -13.14
N ASN A 22 -10.06 2.05 -12.94
CA ASN A 22 -10.33 2.88 -11.77
C ASN A 22 -10.32 2.06 -10.47
N GLY A 23 -10.89 0.86 -10.51
CA GLY A 23 -10.86 -0.08 -9.40
C GLY A 23 -9.43 -0.45 -9.01
N ALA A 24 -8.58 -0.79 -9.99
CA ALA A 24 -7.18 -1.11 -9.74
C ALA A 24 -6.39 0.06 -9.14
N ARG A 25 -6.61 1.28 -9.62
CA ARG A 25 -5.97 2.48 -9.04
C ARG A 25 -6.41 2.74 -7.60
N ASN A 26 -7.69 2.49 -7.29
CA ASN A 26 -8.18 2.55 -5.92
C ASN A 26 -7.54 1.45 -5.06
N ASP A 27 -7.50 0.20 -5.56
CA ASP A 27 -6.89 -0.93 -4.87
C ASP A 27 -5.41 -0.61 -4.50
N ILE A 28 -4.64 -0.02 -5.43
CA ILE A 28 -3.26 0.45 -5.19
C ILE A 28 -3.20 1.54 -4.10
N ARG A 29 -4.05 2.56 -4.19
CA ARG A 29 -4.07 3.66 -3.21
C ARG A 29 -4.47 3.16 -1.81
N ASP A 30 -5.38 2.20 -1.76
CA ASP A 30 -5.93 1.68 -0.50
C ASP A 30 -4.91 0.77 0.20
N ILE A 31 -4.17 -0.09 -0.53
CA ILE A 31 -3.07 -0.86 0.06
C ILE A 31 -1.93 0.04 0.56
N GLU A 32 -1.57 1.08 -0.21
CA GLU A 32 -0.57 2.06 0.22
C GLU A 32 -1.01 2.76 1.52
N GLY A 33 -2.25 3.26 1.54
CA GLY A 33 -2.83 3.92 2.70
C GLY A 33 -2.91 3.02 3.93
N TYR A 34 -3.30 1.76 3.74
CA TYR A 34 -3.34 0.76 4.81
C TYR A 34 -1.96 0.56 5.43
N VAL A 35 -0.94 0.27 4.62
CA VAL A 35 0.43 0.00 5.09
C VAL A 35 1.01 1.21 5.80
N LEU A 36 0.91 2.41 5.20
CA LEU A 36 1.40 3.64 5.81
C LEU A 36 0.65 3.98 7.11
N GLY A 37 -0.66 3.70 7.16
CA GLY A 37 -1.48 3.88 8.35
C GLY A 37 -1.04 3.00 9.53
N GLN A 38 -0.70 1.73 9.26
CA GLN A 38 -0.18 0.82 10.29
C GLN A 38 1.15 1.32 10.86
N LEU A 39 2.09 1.74 10.01
CA LEU A 39 3.37 2.29 10.44
C LEU A 39 3.21 3.59 11.23
N LYS A 40 2.26 4.44 10.83
CA LYS A 40 1.88 5.64 11.58
C LYS A 40 1.40 5.29 12.99
N ASN A 41 0.53 4.29 13.12
CA ASN A 41 0.02 3.85 14.42
C ASN A 41 1.16 3.31 15.31
N GLN A 42 2.12 2.63 14.70
CA GLN A 42 3.32 2.17 15.40
C GLN A 42 4.16 3.35 15.92
N ILE A 43 4.42 4.38 15.10
CA ILE A 43 5.14 5.59 15.55
C ILE A 43 4.43 6.25 16.75
N ILE A 44 3.09 6.32 16.71
CA ILE A 44 2.28 6.92 17.79
C ILE A 44 2.38 6.09 19.07
N ALA A 45 2.28 4.76 18.97
CA ALA A 45 2.34 3.85 20.10
C ALA A 45 3.74 3.83 20.75
N ASP A 46 4.78 3.70 19.93
CA ASP A 46 6.17 3.55 20.39
C ASP A 46 6.82 4.90 20.73
N LYS A 47 6.19 6.01 20.31
CA LYS A 47 6.70 7.39 20.39
C LYS A 47 8.10 7.54 19.79
N LYS A 48 8.38 6.77 18.73
CA LYS A 48 9.69 6.71 18.06
C LYS A 48 9.50 6.58 16.55
N PRO A 49 10.43 7.12 15.74
CA PRO A 49 10.45 6.86 14.31
C PRO A 49 10.60 5.37 13.99
N ILE A 50 10.20 4.98 12.78
CA ILE A 50 10.42 3.62 12.29
C ILE A 50 11.92 3.36 12.17
N ASP A 51 12.35 2.22 12.69
CA ASP A 51 13.67 1.64 12.46
C ASP A 51 13.54 0.36 11.64
N ILE A 52 14.07 0.34 10.42
CA ILE A 52 13.99 -0.80 9.52
C ILE A 52 14.76 -2.03 10.05
N ASN A 53 15.69 -1.81 10.99
CA ASN A 53 16.45 -2.89 11.61
C ASN A 53 15.72 -3.55 12.78
N ASN A 54 14.62 -2.96 13.25
CA ASN A 54 13.77 -3.54 14.28
C ASN A 54 13.14 -4.86 13.79
N GLU A 55 13.14 -5.89 14.63
CA GLU A 55 12.66 -7.22 14.26
C GLU A 55 11.15 -7.26 13.99
N ASP A 56 10.34 -6.50 14.74
CA ASP A 56 8.90 -6.40 14.51
C ASP A 56 8.60 -5.72 13.18
N PHE A 57 9.37 -4.66 12.85
CA PHE A 57 9.29 -4.03 11.54
C PHE A 57 9.67 -5.01 10.41
N LYS A 58 10.79 -5.73 10.53
CA LYS A 58 11.20 -6.73 9.52
C LYS A 58 10.12 -7.78 9.31
N LYS A 59 9.48 -8.24 10.39
CA LYS A 59 8.38 -9.20 10.33
C LYS A 59 7.15 -8.62 9.61
N ALA A 60 6.75 -7.40 9.95
CA ALA A 60 5.65 -6.70 9.29
C ALA A 60 5.95 -6.41 7.81
N PHE A 61 7.18 -6.01 7.48
CA PHE A 61 7.64 -5.79 6.12
C PHE A 61 7.54 -7.07 5.28
N LYS A 62 8.04 -8.19 5.80
CA LYS A 62 7.91 -9.51 5.16
C LYS A 62 6.45 -9.85 4.91
N GLY A 63 5.59 -9.71 5.91
CA GLY A 63 4.14 -9.95 5.77
C GLY A 63 3.45 -9.05 4.73
N THR A 64 3.99 -7.86 4.48
CA THR A 64 3.39 -6.87 3.56
C THR A 64 3.88 -7.03 2.12
N PHE A 65 5.18 -7.35 1.93
CA PHE A 65 5.84 -7.31 0.62
C PHE A 65 6.34 -8.67 0.12
N GLU A 66 6.52 -9.64 1.02
CA GLU A 66 7.15 -10.94 0.72
C GLU A 66 6.24 -12.14 1.05
N ALA A 67 5.08 -11.88 1.66
CA ALA A 67 4.03 -12.87 1.90
C ALA A 67 3.55 -13.51 0.60
N ASP A 68 3.09 -14.76 0.69
CA ASP A 68 2.44 -15.40 -0.46
C ASP A 68 1.19 -14.58 -0.83
N PRO A 69 0.96 -14.27 -2.12
CA PRO A 69 -0.25 -13.56 -2.53
C PRO A 69 -1.55 -14.30 -2.19
N ASN A 70 -1.47 -15.61 -1.94
CA ASN A 70 -2.59 -16.46 -1.49
C ASN A 70 -2.53 -16.74 0.02
N GLU A 71 -1.67 -16.06 0.77
CA GLU A 71 -1.54 -16.26 2.21
C GLU A 71 -2.84 -15.88 2.92
N THR A 72 -3.37 -16.81 3.71
CA THR A 72 -4.55 -16.59 4.55
C THR A 72 -4.16 -16.63 6.02
N SER A 73 -4.57 -15.62 6.77
CA SER A 73 -4.56 -15.65 8.23
C SER A 73 -5.78 -16.40 8.74
N THR A 74 -5.58 -17.23 9.76
CA THR A 74 -6.66 -17.96 10.42
C THR A 74 -6.88 -17.37 11.79
N VAL A 75 -8.10 -16.91 12.06
CA VAL A 75 -8.52 -16.52 13.42
C VAL A 75 -9.47 -17.60 13.93
N GLU A 76 -9.05 -18.28 14.99
CA GLU A 76 -9.93 -19.16 15.74
C GLU A 76 -10.77 -18.32 16.70
N ILE A 77 -12.09 -18.34 16.50
CA ILE A 77 -13.04 -17.70 17.42
C ILE A 77 -13.49 -18.79 18.41
N ASP A 78 -12.89 -18.75 19.61
CA ASP A 78 -13.02 -19.75 20.68
C ASP A 78 -14.48 -20.11 21.03
N GLU A 79 -15.43 -19.18 20.82
CA GLU A 79 -16.83 -19.40 21.19
C GLU A 79 -17.60 -20.31 20.22
N LYS A 80 -17.11 -20.55 19.00
CA LYS A 80 -17.84 -21.33 17.97
C LYS A 80 -17.04 -22.42 17.26
N LYS A 81 -15.73 -22.57 17.50
CA LYS A 81 -14.84 -23.40 16.67
C LYS A 81 -14.94 -23.05 15.18
N GLU A 82 -15.26 -21.79 14.87
CA GLU A 82 -15.39 -21.31 13.51
C GLU A 82 -14.03 -20.74 13.09
N VAL A 83 -13.47 -21.36 12.05
CA VAL A 83 -12.17 -20.99 11.48
C VAL A 83 -12.43 -19.95 10.40
N VAL A 84 -12.25 -18.67 10.72
CA VAL A 84 -12.36 -17.61 9.72
C VAL A 84 -11.00 -17.45 9.05
N LYS A 85 -10.95 -17.80 7.75
CA LYS A 85 -9.80 -17.51 6.90
C LYS A 85 -9.94 -16.10 6.33
N ASN A 86 -9.08 -15.21 6.77
CA ASN A 86 -8.96 -13.87 6.22
C ASN A 86 -7.78 -13.83 5.26
N ASN A 87 -7.95 -13.22 4.09
CA ASN A 87 -6.82 -12.94 3.22
C ASN A 87 -5.87 -12.00 3.94
N VAL A 88 -4.57 -12.29 3.90
CA VAL A 88 -3.57 -11.34 4.36
C VAL A 88 -3.57 -10.18 3.37
N ILE A 89 -3.84 -8.97 3.85
CA ILE A 89 -3.76 -7.76 3.04
C ILE A 89 -2.26 -7.47 2.81
N ASN A 90 -1.77 -7.85 1.64
CA ASN A 90 -0.39 -7.64 1.24
C ASN A 90 -0.30 -7.10 -0.20
N VAL A 91 0.84 -6.46 -0.52
CA VAL A 91 1.09 -5.87 -1.83
C VAL A 91 1.06 -6.93 -2.94
N PRO A 92 1.73 -8.09 -2.82
CA PRO A 92 1.68 -9.15 -3.83
C PRO A 92 0.25 -9.60 -4.18
N ALA A 93 -0.61 -9.83 -3.19
CA ALA A 93 -2.01 -10.25 -3.36
C ALA A 93 -2.82 -9.19 -4.10
N THR A 94 -2.62 -7.92 -3.76
CA THR A 94 -3.30 -6.79 -4.41
C THR A 94 -2.90 -6.71 -5.89
N ILE A 95 -1.61 -6.82 -6.18
CA ILE A 95 -1.09 -6.83 -7.55
C ILE A 95 -1.62 -8.03 -8.33
N LEU A 96 -1.62 -9.23 -7.74
CA LEU A 96 -2.14 -10.44 -8.36
C LEU A 96 -3.63 -10.29 -8.71
N ALA A 97 -4.45 -9.81 -7.77
CA ALA A 97 -5.89 -9.64 -7.99
C ALA A 97 -6.19 -8.63 -9.12
N ILE A 98 -5.40 -7.56 -9.23
CA ILE A 98 -5.50 -6.63 -10.37
C ILE A 98 -5.09 -7.31 -11.67
N THR A 99 -3.97 -8.04 -11.68
CA THR A 99 -3.49 -8.77 -12.86
C THR A 99 -4.53 -9.79 -13.35
N GLU A 100 -5.18 -10.52 -12.45
CA GLU A 100 -6.25 -11.46 -12.80
C GLU A 100 -7.46 -10.77 -13.44
N LYS A 101 -7.88 -9.61 -12.93
CA LYS A 101 -8.95 -8.79 -13.54
C LYS A 101 -8.57 -8.32 -14.94
N ILE A 102 -7.31 -7.93 -15.15
CA ILE A 102 -6.80 -7.52 -16.47
C ILE A 102 -6.80 -8.72 -17.42
N ASN A 103 -6.30 -9.87 -16.99
CA ASN A 103 -6.25 -11.08 -17.82
C ASN A 103 -7.66 -11.53 -18.23
N ASP A 104 -8.63 -11.54 -17.31
CA ASP A 104 -10.04 -11.84 -17.64
C ASP A 104 -10.60 -10.87 -18.69
N ALA A 105 -10.28 -9.58 -18.57
CA ALA A 105 -10.69 -8.59 -19.57
C ALA A 105 -10.06 -8.85 -20.94
N GLN A 106 -8.77 -9.20 -20.99
CA GLN A 106 -8.08 -9.53 -22.23
C GLN A 106 -8.63 -10.80 -22.88
N ASP A 107 -8.92 -11.84 -22.09
CA ASP A 107 -9.58 -13.08 -22.54
C ASP A 107 -10.98 -12.80 -23.12
N ARG A 108 -11.64 -11.73 -22.65
CA ARG A 108 -12.95 -11.26 -23.12
C ARG A 108 -12.86 -10.23 -24.25
N GLY A 109 -11.67 -10.01 -24.82
CA GLY A 109 -11.46 -9.21 -26.04
C GLY A 109 -10.95 -7.78 -25.83
N ALA A 110 -10.57 -7.38 -24.61
CA ALA A 110 -9.89 -6.09 -24.42
C ALA A 110 -8.47 -6.11 -25.02
N SER A 111 -8.05 -4.98 -25.60
CA SER A 111 -6.69 -4.85 -26.11
C SER A 111 -5.69 -4.66 -24.96
N SER A 112 -4.48 -5.21 -25.10
CA SER A 112 -3.37 -4.97 -24.18
C SER A 112 -3.08 -3.48 -23.98
N ASN A 113 -3.32 -2.66 -25.01
CA ASN A 113 -3.09 -1.21 -24.94
C ASN A 113 -4.06 -0.51 -23.98
N ASN A 114 -5.24 -1.10 -23.69
CA ASN A 114 -6.17 -0.53 -22.72
C ASN A 114 -5.58 -0.49 -21.30
N PHE A 115 -4.62 -1.37 -20.99
CA PHE A 115 -4.06 -1.53 -19.64
C PHE A 115 -2.57 -1.19 -19.55
N ALA A 116 -1.95 -0.69 -20.62
CA ALA A 116 -0.51 -0.45 -20.67
C ALA A 116 -0.05 0.54 -19.58
N GLU A 117 -0.75 1.67 -19.44
CA GLU A 117 -0.48 2.66 -18.39
C GLU A 117 -0.67 2.06 -16.99
N LEU A 118 -1.76 1.32 -16.76
CA LEU A 118 -2.02 0.70 -15.47
C LEU A 118 -0.93 -0.32 -15.08
N LYS A 119 -0.44 -1.12 -16.04
CA LYS A 119 0.67 -2.07 -15.78
C LYS A 119 1.95 -1.33 -15.38
N GLN A 120 2.25 -0.20 -16.03
CA GLN A 120 3.39 0.65 -15.64
C GLN A 120 3.19 1.26 -14.24
N GLU A 121 1.99 1.74 -13.93
CA GLU A 121 1.66 2.26 -12.59
C GLU A 121 1.84 1.19 -11.51
N MET A 122 1.40 -0.04 -11.75
CA MET A 122 1.56 -1.17 -10.82
C MET A 122 3.03 -1.53 -10.59
N GLU A 123 3.83 -1.56 -11.64
CA GLU A 123 5.27 -1.86 -11.57
C GLU A 123 6.01 -0.74 -10.82
N LYS A 124 5.69 0.52 -11.14
CA LYS A 124 6.24 1.70 -10.46
C LYS A 124 5.86 1.70 -8.98
N PHE A 125 4.59 1.46 -8.65
CA PHE A 125 4.13 1.33 -7.27
C PHE A 125 4.91 0.24 -6.53
N SER A 126 4.98 -0.97 -7.09
CA SER A 126 5.68 -2.09 -6.45
C SER A 126 7.17 -1.79 -6.18
N THR A 127 7.81 -1.05 -7.08
CA THR A 127 9.23 -0.69 -6.97
C THR A 127 9.45 0.47 -6.00
N GLU A 128 8.84 1.63 -6.26
CA GLU A 128 9.04 2.84 -5.45
C GLU A 128 8.52 2.65 -4.02
N PHE A 129 7.38 1.98 -3.87
CA PHE A 129 6.82 1.73 -2.56
C PHE A 129 7.74 0.81 -1.76
N ARG A 130 8.30 -0.25 -2.36
CA ARG A 130 9.29 -1.12 -1.69
C ARG A 130 10.59 -0.39 -1.40
N GLU A 131 11.06 0.47 -2.30
CA GLU A 131 12.28 1.25 -2.11
C GLU A 131 12.22 2.17 -0.89
N ALA A 132 11.03 2.66 -0.53
CA ALA A 132 10.87 3.49 0.66
C ALA A 132 11.28 2.74 1.96
N PHE A 133 11.18 1.41 1.98
CA PHE A 133 11.49 0.55 3.14
C PHE A 133 12.97 0.16 3.21
N THR A 134 13.81 0.65 2.29
CA THR A 134 15.25 0.37 2.26
C THR A 134 16.05 1.29 3.19
N SER A 135 15.47 2.37 3.72
CA SER A 135 16.13 3.25 4.68
C SER A 135 15.16 3.90 5.66
N ASN A 136 15.64 4.12 6.89
CA ASN A 136 14.91 4.86 7.92
C ASN A 136 14.48 6.25 7.42
N GLU A 137 15.35 6.95 6.70
CA GLU A 137 15.04 8.28 6.17
C GLU A 137 13.87 8.24 5.18
N LYS A 138 13.91 7.32 4.20
CA LYS A 138 12.88 7.26 3.15
C LYS A 138 11.51 6.89 3.72
N ILE A 139 11.44 5.86 4.55
CA ILE A 139 10.16 5.40 5.12
C ILE A 139 9.54 6.47 6.02
N ASN A 140 10.33 7.10 6.89
CA ASN A 140 9.82 8.13 7.80
C ASN A 140 9.43 9.41 7.03
N ASN A 141 10.15 9.77 5.97
CA ASN A 141 9.76 10.89 5.10
C ASN A 141 8.46 10.60 4.33
N LEU A 142 8.29 9.38 3.81
CA LEU A 142 7.05 8.96 3.14
C LEU A 142 5.86 9.05 4.09
N ILE A 143 5.99 8.47 5.30
CA ILE A 143 4.98 8.53 6.35
C ILE A 143 4.67 9.99 6.72
N LYS A 144 5.70 10.82 6.98
CA LYS A 144 5.52 12.24 7.34
C LYS A 144 4.79 13.04 6.26
N ASN A 145 5.10 12.80 4.98
CA ASN A 145 4.41 13.46 3.87
C ASN A 145 2.93 13.05 3.81
N ARG A 146 2.63 11.77 4.07
CA ARG A 146 1.25 11.28 4.21
C ARG A 146 0.52 11.98 5.37
N PHE A 147 1.14 12.06 6.54
CA PHE A 147 0.59 12.80 7.69
C PHE A 147 0.30 14.27 7.37
N LYS A 148 1.20 14.97 6.69
CA LYS A 148 0.97 16.37 6.30
C LYS A 148 -0.26 16.52 5.40
N GLN A 149 -0.47 15.59 4.47
CA GLN A 149 -1.66 15.59 3.62
C GLN A 149 -2.93 15.32 4.45
N GLU A 150 -2.86 14.42 5.43
CA GLU A 150 -3.98 14.13 6.34
C GLU A 150 -4.31 15.33 7.24
N VAL A 151 -3.32 16.02 7.81
CA VAL A 151 -3.50 17.24 8.64
C VAL A 151 -4.00 18.44 7.82
N ILE A 152 -3.65 18.52 6.53
CA ILE A 152 -4.23 19.53 5.64
C ILE A 152 -5.72 19.23 5.38
N ASN A 153 -6.11 17.95 5.39
CA ASN A 153 -7.48 17.50 5.16
C ASN A 153 -8.32 17.40 6.46
N GLU A 154 -7.69 17.23 7.62
CA GLU A 154 -8.29 17.15 8.96
C GLU A 154 -7.67 18.23 9.86
N ALA A 155 -8.47 19.20 10.29
CA ALA A 155 -8.07 20.38 11.06
C ALA A 155 -7.52 20.09 12.49
N VAL A 156 -6.34 19.47 12.61
CA VAL A 156 -5.66 19.22 13.89
C VAL A 156 -4.23 19.79 13.89
N PRO A 157 -3.80 20.60 14.89
CA PRO A 157 -2.54 21.34 14.81
C PRO A 157 -1.30 20.50 15.12
N PHE A 158 -0.28 20.71 14.29
CA PHE A 158 1.03 20.03 14.23
C PHE A 158 2.00 20.31 15.40
N SER A 159 1.59 21.01 16.46
CA SER A 159 2.53 21.55 17.47
C SER A 159 3.21 20.52 18.36
N GLU A 160 2.82 19.25 18.31
CA GLU A 160 3.34 18.20 19.21
C GLU A 160 4.41 17.29 18.58
N LEU A 161 4.72 17.44 17.29
CA LEU A 161 5.67 16.56 16.57
C LEU A 161 7.01 17.21 16.22
N ILE A 162 7.30 18.42 16.73
CA ILE A 162 8.61 19.07 16.58
C ILE A 162 9.30 19.08 17.93
N ASN A 163 10.07 18.03 18.23
CA ASN A 163 11.21 18.13 19.14
C ASN A 163 12.22 17.03 18.82
N GLY A 164 13.33 17.43 18.19
CA GLY A 164 14.53 16.61 18.04
C GLY A 164 15.34 16.86 16.77
N GLN A 165 16.11 17.98 16.76
CA GLN A 165 17.45 18.16 16.15
C GLN A 165 17.58 17.88 14.62
N ASP A 166 17.88 18.83 13.73
CA ASP A 166 18.81 19.95 13.78
C ASP A 166 18.42 21.09 12.82
N ALA A 167 18.55 22.33 13.30
CA ALA A 167 18.95 23.46 12.46
C ALA A 167 19.55 24.57 13.36
N GLN A 168 20.71 24.32 13.94
CA GLN A 168 21.65 25.41 14.18
C GLN A 168 22.30 25.75 12.83
N MET A 169 21.99 26.91 12.27
CA MET A 169 22.93 27.66 11.45
C MET A 169 23.11 29.03 12.06
N ASN A 170 24.27 29.19 12.70
CA ASN A 170 24.88 30.46 13.05
C ASN A 170 25.02 31.32 11.78
N MET A 171 24.52 32.56 11.80
CA MET A 171 25.22 33.70 11.21
C MET A 171 24.88 34.98 11.95
N GLY A 172 25.87 35.48 12.72
CA GLY A 172 26.10 36.92 12.90
C GLY A 172 25.67 37.53 14.23
N GLU A 173 26.45 37.33 15.28
CA GLU A 173 26.56 38.36 16.33
C GLU A 173 27.20 39.62 15.75
N LYS A 174 26.53 40.76 15.89
CA LYS A 174 27.18 42.02 16.29
C LYS A 174 26.20 42.95 17.00
N LYS A 175 26.18 42.80 18.33
CA LYS A 175 26.26 43.86 19.36
C LYS A 175 26.60 45.26 18.78
N LEU A 176 25.97 46.37 19.18
CA LEU A 176 25.94 46.95 20.53
C LEU A 176 25.02 48.20 20.56
N SER A 177 24.50 48.47 21.77
CA SER A 177 24.18 49.78 22.39
C SER A 177 23.28 50.77 21.66
#